data_AF-A0A1Z5KED1-F1
#
_entry.id   AF-A0A1Z5KED1-F1
#
_cell.length_a   1.000
_cell.length_b   1.000
_cell.length_c   1.000
_cell.angle_alpha   90.00
_cell.angle_beta   90.00
_cell.angle_gamma   90.00
#
_symmetry.space_group_name_H-M   'P 1'
#
loop_
_entity.id
_entity.type
_entity.pdbx_description
1 polymer ?
#
loop_
_entity_poly.entity_id
_entity_poly.type
_entity_poly.pdbx_seq_one_letter_code
_entity_poly.pdbx_strand_id
1 'polypeptide(L)'
;MCPPPSESLYDRLGGVEAVRAVVNDFYERLIADDKLSIFFDGVKVPALKIHQLEFLKIAFTDIPEDLDVVALMIEKHKALFRDKGLNGEHFDLVAGHLVGTCKDLGVADELIDEAVAIVVPLRIAFEQGAEMYGGTRTEEETKDEGPDSLHQGTLLSKLGGSDAIKATVEEMYKRLVDDPETAVFFEEINMAFLKQHQLDFMKIAFTVIPDDLDVPGLLKEKHSSLFKKGLNEKHFDIVAKHFVGAMNHLNVPQELIDEAVSIIGPLRVVFEEGAETA
;
A
#
# COMPACT_ATOMS: atom_id res chain seq x y z
N MET A 1 -30.21 -25.94 4.98
CA MET A 1 -30.45 -24.72 4.18
C MET A 1 -29.11 -24.04 4.08
N CYS A 2 -28.57 -23.84 2.87
CA CYS A 2 -27.41 -22.97 2.72
C CYS A 2 -27.86 -21.55 3.09
N PRO A 3 -27.03 -20.76 3.80
CA PRO A 3 -27.33 -19.35 4.00
C PRO A 3 -27.54 -18.68 2.62
N PRO A 4 -28.45 -17.70 2.51
CA PRO A 4 -28.54 -16.91 1.28
C PRO A 4 -27.15 -16.31 0.99
N PRO A 5 -26.73 -16.20 -0.28
CA PRO A 5 -25.49 -15.52 -0.61
C PRO A 5 -25.56 -14.11 0.00
N SER A 6 -24.52 -13.71 0.74
CA SER A 6 -24.43 -12.34 1.24
C SER A 6 -24.45 -11.41 0.03
N GLU A 7 -25.32 -10.39 0.04
CA GLU A 7 -25.37 -9.41 -1.03
C GLU A 7 -23.99 -8.79 -1.25
N SER A 8 -23.58 -8.67 -2.52
CA SER A 8 -22.31 -8.05 -2.86
C SER A 8 -22.28 -6.58 -2.42
N LEU A 9 -21.09 -5.98 -2.30
CA LEU A 9 -21.01 -4.53 -2.04
C LEU A 9 -21.74 -3.75 -3.15
N TYR A 10 -21.62 -4.19 -4.39
CA TYR A 10 -22.32 -3.59 -5.53
C TYR A 10 -23.85 -3.55 -5.34
N ASP A 11 -24.44 -4.66 -4.86
CA ASP A 11 -25.88 -4.73 -4.61
C ASP A 11 -26.28 -3.84 -3.43
N ARG A 12 -25.51 -3.88 -2.34
CA ARG A 12 -25.74 -3.04 -1.14
C ARG A 12 -25.60 -1.55 -1.41
N LEU A 13 -24.74 -1.15 -2.35
CA LEU A 13 -24.61 0.23 -2.82
C LEU A 13 -25.83 0.71 -3.63
N GLY A 14 -26.74 -0.18 -4.04
CA GLY A 14 -27.89 0.14 -4.89
C GLY A 14 -27.69 -0.21 -6.36
N GLY A 15 -26.68 -1.02 -6.68
CA GLY A 15 -26.45 -1.57 -8.01
C GLY A 15 -26.07 -0.53 -9.07
N VAL A 16 -26.42 -0.83 -10.33
CA VAL A 16 -25.90 -0.11 -11.51
C VAL A 16 -26.19 1.38 -11.50
N GLU A 17 -27.37 1.80 -11.06
CA GLU A 17 -27.76 3.21 -11.11
C GLU A 17 -27.05 4.04 -10.03
N ALA A 18 -26.85 3.47 -8.84
CA ALA A 18 -26.09 4.12 -7.77
C ALA A 18 -24.61 4.25 -8.14
N VAL A 19 -23.98 3.16 -8.63
CA VAL A 19 -22.57 3.20 -9.05
C VAL A 19 -22.39 4.13 -10.25
N ARG A 20 -23.36 4.18 -11.18
CA ARG A 20 -23.35 5.14 -12.29
C ARG A 20 -23.41 6.59 -11.79
N ALA A 21 -24.23 6.88 -10.78
CA ALA A 21 -24.30 8.21 -10.17
C ALA A 21 -22.97 8.60 -9.52
N VAL A 22 -22.35 7.68 -8.75
CA VAL A 22 -21.01 7.86 -8.18
C VAL A 22 -19.99 8.16 -9.26
N VAL A 23 -19.91 7.33 -10.32
CA VAL A 23 -18.96 7.55 -11.43
C VAL A 23 -19.20 8.89 -12.12
N ASN A 24 -20.45 9.34 -12.23
CA ASN A 24 -20.76 10.61 -12.87
C ASN A 24 -20.21 11.81 -12.12
N ASP A 25 -20.52 11.92 -10.82
CA ASP A 25 -20.05 13.01 -9.94
C ASP A 25 -18.53 12.92 -9.70
N PHE A 26 -18.01 11.70 -9.53
CA PHE A 26 -16.59 11.43 -9.35
C PHE A 26 -15.73 12.05 -10.45
N TYR A 27 -16.08 11.82 -11.72
CA TYR A 27 -15.33 12.39 -12.84
C TYR A 27 -15.48 13.91 -12.94
N GLU A 28 -16.58 14.50 -12.48
CA GLU A 28 -16.71 15.96 -12.41
C GLU A 28 -15.68 16.54 -11.44
N ARG A 29 -15.46 15.88 -10.30
CA ARG A 29 -14.40 16.25 -9.35
C ARG A 29 -13.00 16.06 -9.90
N LEU A 30 -12.72 14.90 -10.51
CA LEU A 30 -11.39 14.60 -11.06
C LEU A 30 -10.96 15.62 -12.12
N ILE A 31 -11.90 16.09 -12.95
CA ILE A 31 -11.63 17.07 -14.01
C ILE A 31 -11.51 18.49 -13.45
N ALA A 32 -12.21 18.78 -12.34
CA ALA A 32 -12.14 20.09 -11.67
C ALA A 32 -10.91 20.24 -10.77
N ASP A 33 -10.23 19.16 -10.41
CA ASP A 33 -9.01 19.20 -9.60
C ASP A 33 -7.79 19.59 -10.47
N ASP A 34 -7.17 20.72 -10.14
CA ASP A 34 -6.02 21.27 -10.87
C ASP A 34 -4.84 20.29 -10.97
N LYS A 35 -4.65 19.40 -9.99
CA LYS A 35 -3.57 18.39 -10.00
C LYS A 35 -3.91 17.16 -10.82
N LEU A 36 -5.18 16.91 -11.12
CA LEU A 36 -5.63 15.71 -11.85
C LEU A 36 -6.10 16.02 -13.27
N SER A 37 -6.62 17.22 -13.52
CA SER A 37 -7.18 17.66 -14.80
C SER A 37 -6.24 17.38 -15.99
N ILE A 38 -4.93 17.58 -15.79
CA ILE A 38 -3.89 17.32 -16.79
C ILE A 38 -3.92 15.89 -17.36
N PHE A 39 -4.32 14.88 -16.57
CA PHE A 39 -4.38 13.48 -17.05
C PHE A 39 -5.54 13.25 -18.02
N PHE A 40 -6.56 14.11 -17.99
CA PHE A 40 -7.76 14.00 -18.81
C PHE A 40 -7.71 14.83 -20.11
N ASP A 41 -6.64 15.59 -20.34
CA ASP A 41 -6.44 16.36 -21.57
C ASP A 41 -6.52 15.47 -22.83
N GLY A 42 -7.47 15.82 -23.71
CA GLY A 42 -7.71 15.09 -24.96
C GLY A 42 -8.43 13.75 -24.81
N VAL A 43 -8.89 13.41 -23.60
CA VAL A 43 -9.54 12.12 -23.31
C VAL A 43 -11.06 12.23 -23.49
N LYS A 44 -11.66 11.15 -24.02
CA LYS A 44 -13.12 11.03 -24.15
C LYS A 44 -13.73 10.59 -22.81
N VAL A 45 -13.99 11.55 -21.92
CA VAL A 45 -14.56 11.33 -20.58
C VAL A 45 -15.80 10.40 -20.58
N PRO A 46 -16.78 10.51 -21.52
CA PRO A 46 -17.92 9.59 -21.52
C PRO A 46 -17.53 8.12 -21.69
N ALA A 47 -16.48 7.83 -22.47
CA ALA A 47 -15.97 6.47 -22.63
C ALA A 47 -15.26 5.97 -21.37
N LEU A 48 -14.51 6.85 -20.70
CA LEU A 48 -13.87 6.52 -19.42
C LEU A 48 -14.91 6.23 -18.32
N LYS A 49 -16.00 7.00 -18.25
CA LYS A 49 -17.11 6.74 -17.31
C LYS A 49 -17.70 5.34 -17.49
N ILE A 50 -17.87 4.87 -18.73
CA ILE A 50 -18.36 3.51 -19.01
C ILE A 50 -17.36 2.47 -18.50
N HIS A 51 -16.07 2.63 -18.82
CA HIS A 51 -15.04 1.70 -18.38
C HIS A 51 -14.90 1.66 -16.85
N GLN A 52 -14.93 2.81 -16.18
CA GLN A 52 -14.86 2.89 -14.72
C GLN A 52 -16.06 2.22 -14.06
N LEU A 53 -17.27 2.38 -14.62
CA LEU A 53 -18.47 1.71 -14.14
C LEU A 53 -18.33 0.18 -14.22
N GLU A 54 -17.79 -0.34 -15.33
CA GLU A 54 -17.51 -1.77 -15.49
C GLU A 54 -16.47 -2.26 -14.48
N PHE A 55 -15.39 -1.50 -14.29
CA PHE A 55 -14.34 -1.82 -13.33
C PHE A 55 -14.89 -1.86 -11.90
N LEU A 56 -15.62 -0.83 -11.46
CA LEU A 56 -16.20 -0.79 -10.11
C LEU A 56 -17.26 -1.87 -9.90
N LYS A 57 -18.03 -2.21 -10.94
CA LYS A 57 -18.95 -3.35 -10.88
C LYS A 57 -18.20 -4.63 -10.54
N ILE A 58 -17.12 -4.94 -11.27
CA ILE A 58 -16.30 -6.13 -11.02
C ILE A 58 -15.68 -6.05 -9.62
N ALA A 59 -15.03 -4.94 -9.29
CA ALA A 59 -14.36 -4.74 -8.01
C ALA A 59 -15.29 -4.90 -6.79
N PHE A 60 -16.56 -4.47 -6.90
CA PHE A 60 -17.53 -4.53 -5.80
C PHE A 60 -18.42 -5.78 -5.82
N THR A 61 -18.24 -6.67 -6.81
CA THR A 61 -18.85 -8.00 -6.79
C THR A 61 -17.83 -9.08 -6.46
N ASP A 62 -16.86 -9.27 -7.35
CA ASP A 62 -15.81 -10.28 -7.24
C ASP A 62 -14.77 -10.04 -8.34
N ILE A 63 -13.49 -10.07 -7.96
CA ILE A 63 -12.38 -9.92 -8.90
C ILE A 63 -11.94 -11.33 -9.30
N PRO A 64 -11.89 -11.66 -10.60
CA PRO A 64 -11.43 -12.98 -11.04
C PRO A 64 -10.05 -13.32 -10.44
N GLU A 65 -9.90 -14.52 -9.89
CA GLU A 65 -8.67 -14.96 -9.20
C GLU A 65 -7.42 -14.89 -10.08
N ASP A 66 -7.58 -15.03 -11.40
CA ASP A 66 -6.51 -14.99 -12.40
C ASP A 66 -6.23 -13.59 -12.96
N LEU A 67 -6.98 -12.57 -12.53
CA LEU A 67 -6.81 -11.21 -13.00
C LEU A 67 -5.76 -10.46 -12.17
N ASP A 68 -4.59 -10.25 -12.76
CA ASP A 68 -3.58 -9.34 -12.21
C ASP A 68 -3.99 -7.87 -12.47
N VAL A 69 -4.81 -7.34 -11.56
CA VAL A 69 -5.32 -5.96 -11.64
C VAL A 69 -4.16 -4.95 -11.57
N VAL A 70 -3.09 -5.25 -10.82
CA VAL A 70 -1.94 -4.35 -10.67
C VAL A 70 -1.20 -4.21 -12.00
N ALA A 71 -0.83 -5.33 -12.63
CA ALA A 71 -0.17 -5.33 -13.92
C ALA A 71 -1.04 -4.67 -15.00
N LEU A 72 -2.35 -4.95 -14.99
CA LEU A 72 -3.30 -4.33 -15.92
C LEU A 72 -3.33 -2.79 -15.73
N MET A 73 -3.44 -2.32 -14.50
CA MET A 73 -3.46 -0.88 -14.20
C MET A 73 -2.15 -0.20 -14.66
N ILE A 74 -1.00 -0.83 -14.39
CA ILE A 74 0.30 -0.34 -14.85
C ILE A 74 0.35 -0.26 -16.39
N GLU A 75 -0.09 -1.31 -17.09
CA GLU A 75 -0.09 -1.36 -18.55
C GLU A 75 -0.99 -0.26 -19.15
N LYS A 76 -2.21 -0.10 -18.65
CA LYS A 76 -3.18 0.86 -19.17
C LYS A 76 -2.82 2.32 -18.87
N HIS A 77 -2.12 2.57 -17.76
CA HIS A 77 -1.71 3.92 -17.38
C HIS A 77 -0.24 4.23 -17.73
N LYS A 78 0.47 3.31 -18.42
CA LYS A 78 1.88 3.43 -18.82
C LYS A 78 2.24 4.78 -19.43
N ALA A 79 1.44 5.28 -20.36
CA ALA A 79 1.69 6.56 -21.01
C ALA A 79 1.53 7.74 -20.03
N LEU A 80 0.62 7.65 -19.06
CA LEU A 80 0.41 8.70 -18.06
C LEU A 80 1.56 8.76 -17.05
N PHE A 81 2.09 7.59 -16.63
CA PHE A 81 3.31 7.53 -15.82
C PHE A 81 4.49 8.18 -16.57
N ARG A 82 4.69 7.80 -17.83
CA ARG A 82 5.82 8.26 -18.64
C ARG A 82 5.73 9.74 -19.04
N ASP A 83 4.58 10.16 -19.54
CA ASP A 83 4.43 11.44 -20.24
C ASP A 83 3.88 12.55 -19.35
N LYS A 84 3.20 12.20 -18.24
CA LYS A 84 2.50 13.16 -17.38
C LYS A 84 2.84 13.01 -15.89
N GLY A 85 3.76 12.11 -15.53
CA GLY A 85 4.24 11.96 -14.16
C GLY A 85 3.16 11.45 -13.19
N LEU A 86 2.21 10.63 -13.66
CA LEU A 86 1.24 9.96 -12.79
C LEU A 86 2.00 9.20 -11.68
N ASN A 87 1.48 9.19 -10.45
CA ASN A 87 2.16 8.58 -9.30
C ASN A 87 1.18 8.32 -8.13
N GLY A 88 1.70 7.85 -7.00
CA GLY A 88 0.92 7.56 -5.79
C GLY A 88 0.18 8.77 -5.20
N GLU A 89 0.73 9.99 -5.26
CA GLU A 89 0.03 11.18 -4.76
C GLU A 89 -1.25 11.47 -5.56
N HIS A 90 -1.20 11.24 -6.87
CA HIS A 90 -2.38 11.36 -7.72
C HIS A 90 -3.42 10.30 -7.39
N PHE A 91 -3.00 9.07 -7.04
CA PHE A 91 -3.92 8.05 -6.55
C PHE A 91 -4.62 8.50 -5.25
N ASP A 92 -3.88 9.10 -4.32
CA ASP A 92 -4.44 9.56 -3.04
C ASP A 92 -5.52 10.63 -3.26
N LEU A 93 -5.31 11.55 -4.21
CA LEU A 93 -6.34 12.52 -4.63
C LEU A 93 -7.56 11.84 -5.26
N VAL A 94 -7.34 10.88 -6.17
CA VAL A 94 -8.40 10.10 -6.82
C VAL A 94 -9.25 9.35 -5.77
N ALA A 95 -8.61 8.71 -4.78
CA ALA A 95 -9.31 8.03 -3.69
C ALA A 95 -10.11 9.01 -2.82
N GLY A 96 -9.53 10.18 -2.49
CA GLY A 96 -10.21 11.24 -1.76
C GLY A 96 -11.47 11.74 -2.48
N HIS A 97 -11.39 11.95 -3.80
CA HIS A 97 -12.56 12.34 -4.60
C HIS A 97 -13.65 11.28 -4.65
N LEU A 98 -13.28 9.99 -4.69
CA LEU A 98 -14.24 8.89 -4.62
C LEU A 98 -15.00 8.91 -3.28
N VAL A 99 -14.28 9.03 -2.16
CA VAL A 99 -14.88 9.14 -0.83
C VAL A 99 -15.79 10.36 -0.72
N GLY A 100 -15.34 11.53 -1.18
CA GLY A 100 -16.13 12.76 -1.18
C GLY A 100 -17.41 12.61 -2.01
N THR A 101 -17.31 11.97 -3.17
CA THR A 101 -18.47 11.68 -4.04
C THR A 101 -19.49 10.80 -3.33
N CYS A 102 -19.04 9.70 -2.74
CA CYS A 102 -19.94 8.79 -2.03
C CYS A 102 -20.65 9.48 -0.86
N LYS A 103 -19.95 10.34 -0.10
CA LYS A 103 -20.54 11.11 1.00
C LYS A 103 -21.59 12.10 0.50
N ASP A 104 -21.30 12.85 -0.55
CA ASP A 104 -22.23 13.84 -1.09
C ASP A 104 -23.48 13.20 -1.73
N LEU A 105 -23.36 11.96 -2.20
CA LEU A 105 -24.48 11.14 -2.67
C LEU A 105 -25.21 10.38 -1.55
N GLY A 106 -24.79 10.53 -0.30
CA GLY A 106 -25.45 9.94 0.86
C GLY A 106 -25.23 8.43 1.01
N VAL A 107 -24.13 7.88 0.47
CA VAL A 107 -23.72 6.50 0.73
C VAL A 107 -23.36 6.37 2.21
N ALA A 108 -23.79 5.29 2.86
CA ALA A 108 -23.50 5.03 4.26
C ALA A 108 -21.99 4.83 4.49
N ASP A 109 -21.44 5.39 5.58
CA ASP A 109 -20.00 5.38 5.85
C ASP A 109 -19.43 3.94 5.86
N GLU A 110 -20.19 2.96 6.34
CA GLU A 110 -19.75 1.56 6.37
C GLU A 110 -19.54 0.98 4.96
N LEU A 111 -20.35 1.40 3.98
CA LEU A 111 -20.20 0.99 2.58
C LEU A 111 -19.05 1.74 1.89
N ILE A 112 -18.81 2.99 2.31
CA ILE A 112 -17.65 3.77 1.85
C ILE A 112 -16.36 3.11 2.32
N ASP A 113 -16.28 2.74 3.60
CA ASP A 113 -15.12 2.08 4.18
C ASP A 113 -14.82 0.74 3.48
N GLU A 114 -15.85 -0.04 3.17
CA GLU A 114 -15.71 -1.29 2.42
C GLU A 114 -15.21 -1.04 0.97
N ALA A 115 -15.77 -0.04 0.28
CA ALA A 115 -15.31 0.34 -1.05
C ALA A 115 -13.86 0.84 -1.06
N VAL A 116 -13.48 1.63 -0.04
CA VAL A 116 -12.11 2.11 0.16
C VAL A 116 -11.17 0.94 0.41
N ALA A 117 -11.54 -0.05 1.23
CA ALA A 117 -10.74 -1.24 1.48
C ALA A 117 -10.45 -2.04 0.20
N ILE A 118 -11.35 -2.03 -0.77
CA ILE A 118 -11.17 -2.67 -2.09
C ILE A 118 -10.24 -1.85 -2.99
N VAL A 119 -10.37 -0.51 -2.99
CA VAL A 119 -9.65 0.37 -3.92
C VAL A 119 -8.24 0.69 -3.45
N VAL A 120 -8.03 0.95 -2.16
CA VAL A 120 -6.72 1.37 -1.59
C VAL A 120 -5.55 0.46 -1.98
N PRO A 121 -5.68 -0.88 -2.00
CA PRO A 121 -4.59 -1.76 -2.44
C PRO A 121 -4.07 -1.47 -3.85
N LEU A 122 -4.88 -0.85 -4.73
CA LEU A 122 -4.48 -0.50 -6.10
C LEU A 122 -3.48 0.66 -6.17
N ARG A 123 -3.25 1.38 -5.06
CA ARG A 123 -2.22 2.43 -4.97
C ARG A 123 -0.85 1.95 -5.44
N ILE A 124 -0.53 0.68 -5.16
CA ILE A 124 0.74 0.06 -5.53
C ILE A 124 0.98 0.06 -7.05
N ALA A 125 -0.09 -0.04 -7.86
CA ALA A 125 0.03 0.03 -9.31
C ALA A 125 0.52 1.41 -9.77
N PHE A 126 0.17 2.47 -9.03
CA PHE A 126 0.59 3.83 -9.33
C PHE A 126 2.03 4.10 -8.90
N GLU A 127 2.44 3.54 -7.77
CA GLU A 127 3.83 3.62 -7.30
C GLU A 127 4.77 2.83 -8.21
N GLN A 128 4.45 1.56 -8.48
CA GLN A 128 5.24 0.71 -9.36
C GLN A 128 5.26 1.24 -10.80
N GLY A 129 4.12 1.75 -11.30
CA GLY A 129 4.05 2.36 -12.62
C GLY A 129 4.92 3.62 -12.72
N ALA A 130 4.90 4.47 -11.70
CA ALA A 130 5.76 5.65 -11.63
C ALA A 130 7.25 5.28 -11.52
N GLU A 131 7.60 4.25 -10.74
CA GLU A 131 8.97 3.77 -10.65
C GLU A 131 9.46 3.18 -11.99
N MET A 132 8.62 2.40 -12.68
CA MET A 132 8.98 1.76 -13.94
C MET A 132 9.08 2.74 -15.13
N TYR A 133 8.26 3.79 -15.13
CA TYR A 133 8.08 4.64 -16.31
C TYR A 133 8.28 6.13 -16.06
N GLY A 134 8.33 6.57 -14.81
CA GLY A 134 8.55 7.95 -14.41
C GLY A 134 10.00 8.36 -14.64
N GLY A 135 10.29 8.87 -15.84
CA GLY A 135 11.62 9.35 -16.19
C GLY A 135 11.75 9.79 -17.64
N THR A 136 11.40 11.06 -17.93
CA THR A 136 12.16 12.06 -18.73
C THR A 136 11.24 13.16 -19.29
N ARG A 137 11.23 14.33 -18.63
CA ARG A 137 11.48 15.62 -19.32
C ARG A 137 11.68 16.76 -18.32
N THR A 138 12.92 17.25 -18.23
CA THR A 138 13.23 18.67 -18.42
C THR A 138 14.61 18.74 -19.05
N GLU A 139 14.65 19.03 -20.36
CA GLU A 139 15.81 19.65 -20.97
C GLU A 139 15.85 21.08 -20.46
N GLU A 140 16.65 21.35 -19.43
CA GLU A 140 17.39 22.59 -19.34
C GLU A 140 18.54 22.42 -18.34
N GLU A 141 19.75 22.56 -18.87
CA GLU A 141 20.99 22.57 -18.13
C GLU A 141 20.99 23.74 -17.13
N THR A 142 20.83 23.43 -15.85
CA THR A 142 21.54 24.16 -14.80
C THR A 142 22.26 23.15 -13.95
N LYS A 143 23.59 23.20 -14.03
CA LYS A 143 24.49 22.62 -13.04
C LYS A 143 24.09 23.11 -11.65
N ASP A 144 23.41 22.29 -10.88
CA ASP A 144 23.51 22.30 -9.43
C ASP A 144 22.97 20.97 -8.88
N GLU A 145 23.48 20.59 -7.72
CA GLU A 145 23.56 19.25 -7.15
C GLU A 145 22.23 18.46 -7.11
N GLY A 146 22.26 17.20 -7.58
CA GLY A 146 21.07 16.32 -7.68
C GLY A 146 20.59 15.74 -6.34
N PRO A 147 19.39 15.11 -6.31
CA PRO A 147 18.73 14.59 -5.10
C PRO A 147 19.41 13.36 -4.46
N ASP A 148 20.54 12.90 -5.02
CA ASP A 148 21.30 11.73 -4.57
C ASP A 148 22.14 11.99 -3.30
N SER A 149 22.13 13.20 -2.77
CA SER A 149 22.87 13.57 -1.55
C SER A 149 22.12 13.25 -0.24
N LEU A 150 20.81 12.97 -0.28
CA LEU A 150 19.99 12.73 0.92
C LEU A 150 20.07 11.29 1.45
N HIS A 151 20.49 10.32 0.62
CA HIS A 151 20.54 8.90 1.00
C HIS A 151 21.96 8.33 1.15
N GLN A 152 22.98 9.11 0.78
CA GLN A 152 24.38 8.70 0.86
C GLN A 152 24.82 8.50 2.31
N GLY A 153 25.08 7.26 2.71
CA GLY A 153 25.52 6.90 4.07
C GLY A 153 24.42 6.40 5.01
N THR A 154 23.16 6.38 4.58
CA THR A 154 22.05 5.75 5.32
C THR A 154 22.20 4.23 5.36
N LEU A 155 21.63 3.57 6.37
CA LEU A 155 21.63 2.10 6.43
C LEU A 155 20.93 1.49 5.21
N LEU A 156 19.84 2.11 4.72
CA LEU A 156 19.17 1.68 3.49
C LEU A 156 20.14 1.61 2.30
N SER A 157 20.96 2.65 2.10
CA SER A 157 21.96 2.65 1.02
C SER A 157 23.05 1.58 1.22
N LYS A 158 23.54 1.39 2.46
CA LYS A 158 24.56 0.39 2.79
C LYS A 158 24.06 -1.04 2.57
N LEU A 159 22.77 -1.29 2.82
CA LEU A 159 22.13 -2.60 2.62
C LEU A 159 21.88 -2.94 1.14
N GLY A 160 22.08 -2.00 0.21
CA GLY A 160 21.81 -2.19 -1.22
C GLY A 160 20.49 -1.58 -1.70
N GLY A 161 19.89 -0.67 -0.92
CA GLY A 161 18.71 0.09 -1.31
C GLY A 161 17.40 -0.67 -1.17
N SER A 162 16.33 -0.11 -1.75
CA SER A 162 14.95 -0.64 -1.65
C SER A 162 14.84 -2.09 -2.13
N ASP A 163 15.56 -2.46 -3.19
CA ASP A 163 15.53 -3.82 -3.75
C ASP A 163 16.07 -4.88 -2.77
N ALA A 164 17.15 -4.55 -2.06
CA ALA A 164 17.73 -5.45 -1.06
C ALA A 164 16.81 -5.63 0.15
N ILE A 165 16.13 -4.55 0.58
CA ILE A 165 15.13 -4.64 1.65
C ILE A 165 13.93 -5.45 1.19
N LYS A 166 13.44 -5.23 -0.04
CA LYS A 166 12.34 -6.01 -0.61
C LYS A 166 12.66 -7.50 -0.63
N ALA A 167 13.86 -7.88 -1.11
CA ALA A 167 14.31 -9.26 -1.08
C ALA A 167 14.36 -9.84 0.35
N THR A 168 14.82 -9.04 1.31
CA THR A 168 14.86 -9.44 2.73
C THR A 168 13.46 -9.66 3.29
N VAL A 169 12.51 -8.76 3.00
CA VAL A 169 11.10 -8.88 3.41
C VAL A 169 10.48 -10.13 2.78
N GLU A 170 10.69 -10.37 1.49
CA GLU A 170 10.18 -11.56 0.82
C GLU A 170 10.68 -12.85 1.46
N GLU A 171 11.97 -12.94 1.76
CA GLU A 171 12.59 -14.10 2.41
C GLU A 171 12.13 -14.24 3.87
N MET A 172 12.01 -13.14 4.62
CA MET A 172 11.50 -13.14 5.99
C MET A 172 10.07 -13.68 6.06
N TYR A 173 9.18 -13.23 5.18
CA TYR A 173 7.79 -13.68 5.20
C TYR A 173 7.60 -15.14 4.79
N LYS A 174 8.46 -15.69 3.92
CA LYS A 174 8.47 -17.15 3.67
C LYS A 174 8.70 -17.91 4.98
N ARG A 175 9.64 -17.46 5.79
CA ARG A 175 9.94 -18.08 7.09
C ARG A 175 8.83 -17.89 8.11
N LEU A 176 8.21 -16.72 8.13
CA LEU A 176 7.13 -16.39 9.07
C LEU A 176 5.84 -17.19 8.83
N VAL A 177 5.50 -17.48 7.58
CA VAL A 177 4.32 -18.32 7.28
C VAL A 177 4.59 -19.81 7.50
N ASP A 178 5.86 -20.22 7.43
CA ASP A 178 6.28 -21.61 7.69
C ASP A 178 6.52 -21.89 9.19
N ASP A 179 6.68 -20.86 10.02
CA ASP A 179 6.87 -21.00 11.47
C ASP A 179 5.52 -21.12 12.20
N PRO A 180 5.23 -22.25 12.86
CA PRO A 180 3.95 -22.48 13.54
C PRO A 180 3.59 -21.43 14.59
N GLU A 181 4.58 -20.79 15.23
CA GLU A 181 4.33 -19.79 16.27
C GLU A 181 3.88 -18.44 15.67
N THR A 182 4.20 -18.17 14.41
CA THR A 182 3.80 -16.93 13.73
C THR A 182 2.72 -17.13 12.66
N ALA A 183 2.64 -18.31 12.06
CA ALA A 183 1.69 -18.64 10.98
C ALA A 183 0.22 -18.32 11.34
N VAL A 184 -0.15 -18.54 12.60
CA VAL A 184 -1.51 -18.29 13.13
C VAL A 184 -1.97 -16.83 12.97
N PHE A 185 -1.04 -15.88 12.86
CA PHE A 185 -1.38 -14.47 12.68
C PHE A 185 -1.61 -14.08 11.21
N PHE A 186 -1.41 -15.00 10.25
CA PHE A 186 -1.45 -14.70 8.81
C PHE A 186 -2.57 -15.41 8.03
N GLU A 187 -3.45 -16.17 8.68
CA GLU A 187 -4.44 -17.05 8.02
C GLU A 187 -5.45 -16.34 7.09
N GLU A 188 -5.69 -15.03 7.28
CA GLU A 188 -6.66 -14.25 6.50
C GLU A 188 -6.10 -12.88 6.07
N ILE A 189 -4.79 -12.80 5.82
CA ILE A 189 -4.13 -11.54 5.46
C ILE A 189 -3.71 -11.53 4.00
N ASN A 190 -3.94 -10.39 3.34
CA ASN A 190 -3.34 -10.11 2.05
C ASN A 190 -1.80 -9.99 2.20
N MET A 191 -1.10 -11.08 1.87
CA MET A 191 0.36 -11.17 2.02
C MET A 191 1.13 -10.16 1.16
N ALA A 192 0.58 -9.76 0.01
CA ALA A 192 1.22 -8.76 -0.84
C ALA A 192 1.17 -7.38 -0.17
N PHE A 193 0.01 -7.00 0.35
CA PHE A 193 -0.17 -5.75 1.10
C PHE A 193 0.71 -5.72 2.35
N LEU A 194 0.71 -6.81 3.13
CA LEU A 194 1.47 -6.88 4.37
C LEU A 194 2.99 -6.78 4.13
N LYS A 195 3.51 -7.45 3.10
CA LYS A 195 4.92 -7.34 2.69
C LYS A 195 5.27 -5.92 2.25
N GLN A 196 4.41 -5.26 1.49
CA GLN A 196 4.64 -3.89 1.03
C GLN A 196 4.67 -2.91 2.20
N HIS A 197 3.69 -3.00 3.11
CA HIS A 197 3.66 -2.18 4.31
C HIS A 197 4.94 -2.36 5.17
N GLN A 198 5.41 -3.60 5.32
CA GLN A 198 6.67 -3.87 6.02
C GLN A 198 7.88 -3.28 5.30
N LEU A 199 7.94 -3.35 3.96
CA LEU A 199 8.99 -2.72 3.15
C LEU A 199 9.03 -1.21 3.35
N ASP A 200 7.88 -0.53 3.30
CA ASP A 200 7.80 0.92 3.45
C ASP A 200 8.23 1.37 4.84
N PHE A 201 7.77 0.66 5.88
CA PHE A 201 8.22 0.88 7.25
C PHE A 201 9.74 0.77 7.37
N MET A 202 10.33 -0.27 6.79
CA MET A 202 11.77 -0.52 6.85
C MET A 202 12.60 0.52 6.08
N LYS A 203 12.09 1.02 4.95
CA LYS A 203 12.73 2.12 4.21
C LYS A 203 12.82 3.39 5.06
N ILE A 204 11.74 3.71 5.78
CA ILE A 204 11.70 4.84 6.71
C ILE A 204 12.67 4.59 7.88
N ALA A 205 12.58 3.42 8.53
CA ALA A 205 13.41 3.07 9.67
C ALA A 205 14.92 3.11 9.36
N PHE A 206 15.33 2.73 8.15
CA PHE A 206 16.74 2.66 7.74
C PHE A 206 17.25 3.92 7.03
N THR A 207 16.42 4.97 6.96
CA THR A 207 16.80 6.30 6.46
C THR A 207 16.70 7.32 7.59
N VAL A 208 15.49 7.81 7.85
CA VAL A 208 15.15 8.77 8.92
C VAL A 208 13.71 8.51 9.34
N ILE A 209 13.48 8.34 10.63
CA ILE A 209 12.12 8.34 11.21
C ILE A 209 11.73 9.80 11.44
N PRO A 210 10.60 10.31 10.89
CA PRO A 210 10.14 11.66 11.15
C PRO A 210 9.89 11.89 12.66
N ASP A 211 10.31 13.05 13.18
CA ASP A 211 10.19 13.39 14.61
C ASP A 211 8.74 13.44 15.12
N ASP A 212 7.79 13.68 14.22
CA ASP A 212 6.35 13.75 14.49
C ASP A 212 5.63 12.40 14.34
N LEU A 213 6.34 11.36 13.88
CA LEU A 213 5.76 10.03 13.72
C LEU A 213 5.84 9.22 15.03
N ASP A 214 4.70 9.06 15.69
CA ASP A 214 4.54 8.17 16.85
C ASP A 214 4.50 6.69 16.42
N VAL A 215 5.67 6.14 16.09
CA VAL A 215 5.81 4.73 15.70
C VAL A 215 5.28 3.77 16.79
N PRO A 216 5.59 3.94 18.09
CA PRO A 216 5.04 3.10 19.14
C PRO A 216 3.51 3.12 19.21
N GLY A 217 2.90 4.31 19.18
CA GLY A 217 1.45 4.47 19.20
C GLY A 217 0.79 3.82 17.98
N LEU A 218 1.36 4.04 16.79
CA LEU A 218 0.88 3.43 15.54
C LEU A 218 0.93 1.91 15.60
N LEU A 219 2.05 1.33 16.02
CA LEU A 219 2.19 -0.11 16.15
C LEU A 219 1.18 -0.68 17.15
N LYS A 220 0.98 0.00 18.29
CA LYS A 220 0.02 -0.42 19.31
C LYS A 220 -1.42 -0.40 18.79
N GLU A 221 -1.81 0.66 18.08
CA GLU A 221 -3.14 0.79 17.48
C GLU A 221 -3.38 -0.28 16.41
N LYS A 222 -2.47 -0.40 15.43
CA LYS A 222 -2.64 -1.29 14.27
C LYS A 222 -2.56 -2.78 14.65
N HIS A 223 -1.82 -3.14 15.70
CA HIS A 223 -1.74 -4.51 16.19
C HIS A 223 -2.73 -4.81 17.33
N SER A 224 -3.62 -3.88 17.70
CA SER A 224 -4.55 -4.03 18.83
C SER A 224 -5.43 -5.29 18.75
N SER A 225 -5.90 -5.66 17.56
CA SER A 225 -6.68 -6.88 17.35
C SER A 225 -5.82 -8.15 17.45
N LEU A 226 -4.53 -8.06 17.11
CA LEU A 226 -3.59 -9.18 17.17
C LEU A 226 -3.11 -9.42 18.60
N PHE A 227 -2.93 -8.38 19.42
CA PHE A 227 -2.64 -8.55 20.84
C PHE A 227 -3.77 -9.32 21.55
N LYS A 228 -5.04 -9.05 21.21
CA LYS A 228 -6.19 -9.84 21.70
C LYS A 228 -6.17 -11.30 21.25
N LYS A 229 -5.47 -11.60 20.16
CA LYS A 229 -5.23 -12.96 19.64
C LYS A 229 -3.96 -13.60 20.24
N GLY A 230 -3.29 -12.93 21.17
CA GLY A 230 -2.12 -13.45 21.87
C GLY A 230 -0.76 -13.01 21.30
N LEU A 231 -0.73 -12.09 20.33
CA LEU A 231 0.52 -11.47 19.88
C LEU A 231 1.23 -10.81 21.08
N ASN A 232 2.55 -10.95 21.17
CA ASN A 232 3.35 -10.47 22.30
C ASN A 232 4.84 -10.37 21.94
N GLU A 233 5.68 -10.03 22.91
CA GLU A 233 7.12 -9.82 22.74
C GLU A 233 7.89 -11.07 22.26
N LYS A 234 7.41 -12.28 22.56
CA LYS A 234 8.04 -13.51 22.06
C LYS A 234 7.85 -13.66 20.56
N HIS A 235 6.68 -13.27 20.05
CA HIS A 235 6.43 -13.25 18.61
C HIS A 235 7.30 -12.19 17.93
N PHE A 236 7.52 -11.03 18.58
CA PHE A 236 8.51 -10.06 18.11
C PHE A 236 9.92 -10.67 18.02
N ASP A 237 10.35 -11.40 19.05
CA ASP A 237 11.66 -12.06 19.07
C ASP A 237 11.79 -13.10 17.93
N ILE A 238 10.72 -13.81 17.60
CA ILE A 238 10.67 -14.76 16.47
C ILE A 238 10.75 -14.02 15.13
N VAL A 239 10.01 -12.92 14.98
CA VAL A 239 10.09 -12.07 13.78
C VAL A 239 11.49 -11.52 13.58
N ALA A 240 12.12 -10.99 14.64
CA ALA A 240 13.50 -10.50 14.60
C ALA A 240 14.49 -11.61 14.23
N LYS A 241 14.30 -12.83 14.76
CA LYS A 241 15.11 -14.00 14.39
C LYS A 241 14.98 -14.36 12.90
N HIS A 242 13.77 -14.36 12.34
CA HIS A 242 13.55 -14.65 10.93
C HIS A 242 14.06 -13.53 10.02
N PHE A 243 13.96 -12.28 10.46
CA PHE A 243 14.55 -11.14 9.79
C PHE A 243 16.08 -11.25 9.67
N VAL A 244 16.77 -11.53 10.78
CA VAL A 244 18.21 -11.82 10.80
C VAL A 244 18.54 -13.03 9.94
N GLY A 245 17.72 -14.09 9.98
CA GLY A 245 17.87 -15.27 9.14
C GLY A 245 17.78 -14.97 7.64
N ALA A 246 16.86 -14.09 7.25
CA ALA A 246 16.68 -13.64 5.86
C ALA A 246 17.88 -12.82 5.38
N MET A 247 18.35 -11.87 6.18
CA MET A 247 19.55 -11.08 5.85
C MET A 247 20.81 -11.96 5.73
N ASN A 248 20.98 -12.93 6.62
CA ASN A 248 22.07 -13.91 6.51
C ASN A 248 21.96 -14.75 5.24
N HIS A 249 20.76 -15.20 4.86
CA HIS A 249 20.53 -15.95 3.63
C HIS A 249 20.91 -15.15 2.39
N LEU A 250 20.68 -13.83 2.42
CA LEU A 250 21.04 -12.90 1.34
C LEU A 250 22.50 -12.42 1.42
N ASN A 251 23.31 -12.98 2.33
CA ASN A 251 24.73 -12.63 2.54
C ASN A 251 24.95 -11.15 2.89
N VAL A 252 24.01 -10.55 3.62
CA VAL A 252 24.19 -9.19 4.17
C VAL A 252 25.34 -9.21 5.18
N PRO A 253 26.28 -8.25 5.14
CA PRO A 253 27.36 -8.14 6.13
C PRO A 253 26.83 -8.07 7.57
N GLN A 254 27.43 -8.83 8.49
CA GLN A 254 26.98 -8.93 9.88
C GLN A 254 26.89 -7.56 10.59
N GLU A 255 27.83 -6.66 10.30
CA GLU A 255 27.81 -5.30 10.85
C GLU A 255 26.55 -4.50 10.48
N LEU A 256 26.00 -4.72 9.28
CA LEU A 256 24.77 -4.07 8.83
C LEU A 256 23.52 -4.76 9.40
N ILE A 257 23.59 -6.07 9.63
CA ILE A 257 22.54 -6.82 10.35
C ILE A 257 22.44 -6.29 11.78
N ASP A 258 23.57 -6.11 12.46
CA ASP A 258 23.62 -5.61 13.82
C ASP A 258 23.09 -4.16 13.90
N GLU A 259 23.45 -3.30 12.93
CA GLU A 259 22.90 -1.94 12.80
C GLU A 259 21.37 -1.98 12.63
N ALA A 260 20.85 -2.83 11.73
CA ALA A 260 19.42 -3.00 11.50
C ALA A 260 18.66 -3.48 12.76
N VAL A 261 19.21 -4.46 13.47
CA VAL A 261 18.64 -4.98 14.73
C VAL A 261 18.62 -3.90 15.81
N SER A 262 19.65 -3.06 15.89
CA SER A 262 19.71 -1.97 16.86
C SER A 262 18.62 -0.90 16.65
N ILE A 263 18.19 -0.69 15.40
CA ILE A 263 17.13 0.25 15.04
C ILE A 263 15.74 -0.30 15.40
N ILE A 264 15.48 -1.57 15.10
CA ILE A 264 14.16 -2.18 15.31
C ILE A 264 13.97 -2.70 16.74
N GLY A 265 15.05 -3.10 17.42
CA GLY A 265 15.03 -3.74 18.74
C GLY A 265 14.24 -2.97 19.81
N PRO A 266 14.33 -1.63 19.90
CA PRO A 266 13.53 -0.84 20.84
C PRO A 266 12.02 -1.01 20.70
N LEU A 267 11.51 -1.40 19.52
CA LEU A 267 10.07 -1.60 19.29
C LEU A 267 9.50 -2.81 20.02
N ARG A 268 10.36 -3.72 20.51
CA ARG A 268 9.96 -4.90 21.29
C ARG A 268 9.04 -4.53 22.47
N VAL A 269 9.31 -3.40 23.13
CA VAL A 269 8.53 -2.92 24.29
C VAL A 269 7.06 -2.69 23.95
N VAL A 270 6.75 -2.29 22.70
CA VAL A 270 5.38 -2.06 22.25
C VAL A 270 4.58 -3.35 22.25
N PHE A 271 5.22 -4.48 21.96
CA PHE A 271 4.57 -5.79 21.92
C PHE A 271 4.40 -6.38 23.33
N GLU A 272 5.28 -6.05 24.25
CA GLU A 272 5.13 -6.34 25.68
C GLU A 272 3.95 -5.55 26.27
N GLU A 273 3.97 -4.22 26.14
CA GLU A 273 2.89 -3.36 26.63
C GLU A 273 1.54 -3.62 25.92
N GLY A 274 1.58 -3.93 24.63
CA GLY A 274 0.40 -4.27 23.84
C GLY A 274 -0.28 -5.53 24.37
N ALA A 275 0.50 -6.57 24.69
CA ALA A 275 -0.01 -7.81 25.27
C ALA A 275 -0.55 -7.62 26.69
N GLU A 276 0.05 -6.75 27.50
CA GLU A 276 -0.43 -6.45 28.86
C GLU A 276 -1.76 -5.67 28.87
N THR A 277 -2.04 -4.92 27.79
CA THR A 277 -3.20 -4.01 27.71
C THR A 277 -4.34 -4.52 26.82
N ALA A 278 -4.22 -5.70 26.23
CA ALA A 278 -5.19 -6.31 25.31
C ALA A 278 -6.27 -7.15 26.01
#